data_AF-G8YM80-F1
#
_entry.id   AF-G8YM80-F1
#
_cell.length_a   1.000
_cell.length_b   1.000
_cell.length_c   1.000
_cell.angle_alpha   90.00
_cell.angle_beta   90.00
_cell.angle_gamma   90.00
#
_symmetry.space_group_name_H-M   'P 1'
#
loop_
_entity.id
_entity.type
_entity.pdbx_description
1 polymer ?
#
loop_
_entity_poly.entity_id
_entity_poly.type
_entity_poly.pdbx_seq_one_letter_code
_entity_poly.pdbx_strand_id
1 'polypeptide(L)'
;MTEINNTSERSRCGFLLSDNGTANPPTSNVTDSGQPSFNYDLEIFTLCQHYINTKNHQGLALIARQKGLPPFLRFKIWPIVLKHHPFVLNPFIQPDSGSGSASQDLNEDKLKADIDKDLSKYLQRLSFSGPVDLSNNSEVGKDIFDILEDSIFRFVKKWGKIIKYNQALSWIALGLAEWFPPIPHTHWVLVGRDLKYHNSCVKNLFDDYTNYIHNIDGLDNYLHDLISDEEINNMNFHDVYERLVLVLLHTPEDSYKDKIISPSTINKKILPINGGTIEERVSFFIYCLRKLLPELSSYFQEEHILNKFGSHDDEWLIWWLKWCGSKVWSRLDRGRIWDLLFGWRMQNKKKSNEYYMEKMELTPEILDRLGPYTFWSVSDEKDEVMLSTYRRSSSFKDLIHELNTSQSSSSNSPTSTSPSNSLDNSPCHYGFESEQGAPIMDTSSSSSLVETSIPFSKLDPHVELIFVALALLKSKENTLMELDQHEIRQFLSRLPTKSLSLSAKYGSLIPDNDGKIISNDSVDNRKIDFMDNIINEAGELWRKWLWSEMIDDK
;
A
#
# COMPACT_ATOMS: atom_id res chain seq x y z
N MET A 1 -35.47 13.48 -70.38
CA MET A 1 -36.54 12.51 -70.74
C MET A 1 -36.55 11.44 -69.66
N THR A 2 -37.57 11.29 -68.81
CA THR A 2 -38.78 12.12 -68.60
C THR A 2 -39.29 11.87 -67.18
N GLU A 3 -39.94 12.84 -66.56
CA GLU A 3 -40.56 12.74 -65.22
C GLU A 3 -41.80 11.80 -65.25
N ILE A 4 -42.41 11.37 -64.13
CA ILE A 4 -43.40 12.15 -63.34
C ILE A 4 -43.67 11.48 -61.97
N ASN A 5 -44.02 12.30 -60.97
CA ASN A 5 -44.35 11.96 -59.56
C ASN A 5 -45.80 11.47 -59.35
N ASN A 6 -46.09 10.92 -58.15
CA ASN A 6 -47.18 11.38 -57.24
C ASN A 6 -47.14 10.59 -55.90
N THR A 7 -46.98 11.26 -54.74
CA THR A 7 -48.01 11.63 -53.72
C THR A 7 -48.87 10.45 -53.23
N SER A 8 -49.16 10.24 -51.94
CA SER A 8 -49.07 11.11 -50.74
C SER A 8 -48.64 10.26 -49.52
N GLU A 9 -48.72 10.58 -48.21
CA GLU A 9 -49.37 11.66 -47.45
C GLU A 9 -48.60 11.94 -46.13
N ARG A 10 -49.14 12.79 -45.24
CA ARG A 10 -48.64 13.07 -43.88
C ARG A 10 -49.83 13.46 -42.99
N SER A 11 -49.90 12.99 -41.74
CA SER A 11 -50.78 13.59 -40.71
C SER A 11 -50.22 13.41 -39.30
N ARG A 12 -50.64 14.29 -38.40
CA ARG A 12 -49.92 14.69 -37.18
C ARG A 12 -50.88 14.68 -35.97
N CYS A 13 -50.28 14.70 -34.78
CA CYS A 13 -50.84 15.13 -33.48
C CYS A 13 -51.79 14.18 -32.71
N GLY A 14 -51.57 14.13 -31.40
CA GLY A 14 -52.35 13.34 -30.44
C GLY A 14 -51.71 13.25 -29.05
N PHE A 15 -51.35 14.38 -28.42
CA PHE A 15 -51.03 14.41 -26.98
C PHE A 15 -52.33 14.49 -26.17
N LEU A 16 -52.57 13.56 -25.25
CA LEU A 16 -53.43 13.75 -24.07
C LEU A 16 -52.88 12.96 -22.87
N LEU A 17 -53.10 13.50 -21.67
CA LEU A 17 -52.60 13.03 -20.37
C LEU A 17 -53.67 12.25 -19.59
N SER A 18 -53.22 11.49 -18.58
CA SER A 18 -53.99 10.87 -17.48
C SER A 18 -54.94 9.70 -17.89
N ASP A 19 -55.19 8.68 -17.06
CA ASP A 19 -54.86 8.54 -15.63
C ASP A 19 -54.66 7.09 -15.14
N ASN A 20 -53.91 6.96 -14.05
CA ASN A 20 -53.85 5.89 -13.02
C ASN A 20 -54.23 4.42 -13.37
N GLY A 21 -53.19 3.55 -13.35
CA GLY A 21 -53.34 2.11 -13.13
C GLY A 21 -52.08 1.54 -12.45
N THR A 22 -52.17 1.22 -11.16
CA THR A 22 -51.05 0.72 -10.36
C THR A 22 -50.60 -0.68 -10.81
N ALA A 23 -49.42 -0.76 -11.44
CA ALA A 23 -48.72 -2.00 -11.70
C ALA A 23 -47.44 -2.06 -10.85
N ASN A 24 -47.34 -3.06 -9.99
CA ASN A 24 -46.17 -3.26 -9.13
C ASN A 24 -44.91 -3.52 -9.98
N PRO A 25 -43.72 -3.05 -9.56
CA PRO A 25 -42.48 -3.44 -10.20
C PRO A 25 -42.25 -4.97 -10.04
N PRO A 26 -41.59 -5.62 -11.00
CA PRO A 26 -41.36 -7.06 -10.93
C PRO A 26 -40.42 -7.37 -9.76
N THR A 27 -40.92 -8.14 -8.78
CA THR A 27 -40.08 -8.71 -7.73
C THR A 27 -39.12 -9.72 -8.36
N SER A 28 -37.89 -9.29 -8.61
CA SER A 28 -36.79 -10.18 -8.93
C SER A 28 -36.51 -11.06 -7.71
N ASN A 29 -36.88 -12.34 -7.81
CA ASN A 29 -36.39 -13.35 -6.87
C ASN A 29 -34.87 -13.43 -7.03
N VAL A 30 -34.13 -12.74 -6.16
CA VAL A 30 -32.67 -12.83 -6.09
C VAL A 30 -32.32 -14.23 -5.64
N THR A 31 -31.99 -15.09 -6.60
CA THR A 31 -31.46 -16.42 -6.34
C THR A 31 -30.09 -16.26 -5.70
N ASP A 32 -29.99 -16.73 -4.46
CA ASP A 32 -28.78 -16.81 -3.66
C ASP A 32 -27.64 -17.43 -4.48
N SER A 33 -26.63 -16.61 -4.80
CA SER A 33 -25.64 -16.90 -5.84
C SER A 33 -24.21 -16.62 -5.39
N GLY A 34 -23.88 -17.09 -4.17
CA GLY A 34 -22.50 -17.44 -3.80
C GLY A 34 -21.45 -16.32 -3.83
N GLN A 35 -21.86 -15.05 -3.83
CA GLN A 35 -20.93 -13.94 -3.69
C GLN A 35 -20.31 -13.97 -2.27
N PRO A 36 -18.98 -13.85 -2.14
CA PRO A 36 -18.33 -13.82 -0.84
C PRO A 36 -18.77 -12.58 -0.06
N SER A 37 -19.20 -12.76 1.18
CA SER A 37 -19.57 -11.65 2.06
C SER A 37 -18.33 -10.85 2.47
N PHE A 38 -18.18 -9.65 1.89
CA PHE A 38 -17.30 -8.63 2.42
C PHE A 38 -17.86 -8.12 3.76
N ASN A 39 -16.99 -7.90 4.74
CA ASN A 39 -17.33 -7.28 6.02
C ASN A 39 -16.20 -6.35 6.44
N TYR A 40 -16.54 -5.24 7.08
CA TYR A 40 -15.60 -4.23 7.58
C TYR A 40 -16.20 -3.57 8.84
N ASP A 41 -15.35 -3.21 9.80
CA ASP A 41 -15.76 -2.62 11.07
C ASP A 41 -16.54 -1.32 10.84
N LEU A 42 -17.80 -1.28 11.30
CA LEU A 42 -18.73 -0.19 11.02
C LEU A 42 -18.31 1.14 11.69
N GLU A 43 -17.63 1.09 12.84
CA GLU A 43 -17.14 2.29 13.51
C GLU A 43 -15.92 2.86 12.79
N ILE A 44 -14.99 1.99 12.36
CA ILE A 44 -13.85 2.41 11.52
C ILE A 44 -14.33 2.90 10.14
N PHE A 45 -15.39 2.31 9.59
CA PHE A 45 -16.04 2.78 8.36
C PHE A 45 -16.64 4.18 8.54
N THR A 46 -17.43 4.40 9.60
CA THR A 46 -18.03 5.70 9.93
C THR A 46 -16.95 6.77 10.13
N LEU A 47 -15.84 6.40 10.79
CA LEU A 47 -14.67 7.26 10.96
C LEU A 47 -13.99 7.59 9.61
N CYS A 48 -13.94 6.65 8.67
CA CYS A 48 -13.47 6.93 7.30
C CYS A 48 -14.37 7.98 6.61
N GLN A 49 -15.69 7.86 6.69
CA GLN A 49 -16.62 8.84 6.11
C GLN A 49 -16.41 10.23 6.72
N HIS A 50 -16.33 10.30 8.06
CA HIS A 50 -16.02 11.56 8.75
C HIS A 50 -14.69 12.16 8.26
N TYR A 51 -13.60 11.39 8.20
CA TYR A 51 -12.29 11.90 7.75
C TYR A 51 -12.24 12.27 6.27
N ILE A 52 -13.03 11.62 5.41
CA ILE A 52 -13.20 12.03 4.01
C ILE A 52 -13.80 13.44 3.95
N ASN A 53 -14.90 13.66 4.67
CA ASN A 53 -15.63 14.93 4.70
C ASN A 53 -14.81 16.06 5.34
N THR A 54 -14.08 15.78 6.43
CA THR A 54 -13.19 16.75 7.09
C THR A 54 -11.80 16.85 6.44
N LYS A 55 -11.54 16.10 5.36
CA LYS A 55 -10.24 16.02 4.65
C LYS A 55 -9.06 15.68 5.58
N ASN A 56 -9.31 14.89 6.62
CA ASN A 56 -8.34 14.50 7.63
C ASN A 56 -7.40 13.39 7.12
N HIS A 57 -6.46 13.78 6.27
CA HIS A 57 -5.46 12.88 5.68
C HIS A 57 -4.61 12.11 6.72
N GLN A 58 -4.43 12.63 7.93
CA GLN A 58 -3.67 11.96 8.99
C GLN A 58 -4.45 10.77 9.58
N GLY A 59 -5.75 10.96 9.81
CA GLY A 59 -6.65 9.88 10.21
C GLY A 59 -6.81 8.81 9.13
N LEU A 60 -7.03 9.22 7.87
CA LEU A 60 -7.10 8.30 6.72
C LEU A 60 -5.80 7.48 6.55
N ALA A 61 -4.63 8.10 6.70
CA ALA A 61 -3.35 7.40 6.63
C ALA A 61 -3.18 6.39 7.77
N LEU A 62 -3.62 6.72 9.00
CA LEU A 62 -3.61 5.79 10.13
C LEU A 62 -4.49 4.56 9.86
N ILE A 63 -5.73 4.75 9.38
CA ILE A 63 -6.64 3.63 9.07
C ILE A 63 -6.05 2.76 7.95
N ALA A 64 -5.61 3.37 6.85
CA ALA A 64 -5.00 2.66 5.72
C ALA A 64 -3.83 1.77 6.15
N ARG A 65 -3.01 2.25 7.09
CA ARG A 65 -1.85 1.53 7.60
C ARG A 65 -2.25 0.33 8.46
N GLN A 66 -2.97 0.57 9.56
CA GLN A 66 -3.23 -0.48 10.57
C GLN A 66 -4.29 -1.48 10.11
N LYS A 67 -5.44 -0.99 9.60
CA LYS A 67 -6.60 -1.82 9.27
C LYS A 67 -6.75 -2.11 7.77
N GLY A 68 -6.12 -1.31 6.91
CA GLY A 68 -6.45 -1.27 5.50
C GLY A 68 -7.76 -0.51 5.23
N LEU A 69 -7.97 -0.06 4.00
CA LEU A 69 -9.13 0.75 3.64
C LEU A 69 -10.30 -0.12 3.14
N PRO A 70 -11.56 0.31 3.35
CA PRO A 70 -12.71 -0.23 2.63
C PRO A 70 -12.42 -0.18 1.12
N PRO A 71 -12.42 -1.31 0.40
CA PRO A 71 -11.90 -1.35 -0.97
C PRO A 71 -12.60 -0.39 -1.92
N PHE A 72 -13.92 -0.22 -1.76
CA PHE A 72 -14.75 0.68 -2.53
C PHE A 72 -14.62 2.17 -2.14
N LEU A 73 -13.88 2.52 -1.09
CA LEU A 73 -13.54 3.92 -0.76
C LEU A 73 -12.12 4.32 -1.23
N ARG A 74 -11.29 3.37 -1.70
CA ARG A 74 -9.92 3.65 -2.16
C ARG A 74 -9.87 4.74 -3.23
N PHE A 75 -10.83 4.77 -4.14
CA PHE A 75 -10.90 5.79 -5.19
C PHE A 75 -10.94 7.24 -4.65
N LYS A 76 -11.54 7.46 -3.48
CA LYS A 76 -11.61 8.78 -2.85
C LYS A 76 -10.51 9.02 -1.83
N ILE A 77 -10.11 7.98 -1.09
CA ILE A 77 -9.12 8.10 -0.01
C ILE A 77 -7.67 8.16 -0.54
N TRP A 78 -7.31 7.32 -1.52
CA TRP A 78 -5.94 7.28 -2.06
C TRP A 78 -5.45 8.65 -2.56
N PRO A 79 -6.22 9.44 -3.34
CA PRO A 79 -5.81 10.80 -3.74
C PRO A 79 -5.52 11.72 -2.55
N ILE A 80 -6.37 11.68 -1.51
CA ILE A 80 -6.23 12.53 -0.32
C ILE A 80 -4.95 12.19 0.45
N VAL A 81 -4.65 10.90 0.62
CA VAL A 81 -3.46 10.42 1.32
C VAL A 81 -2.20 10.68 0.48
N LEU A 82 -2.20 10.30 -0.80
CA LEU A 82 -1.09 10.51 -1.74
C LEU A 82 -0.73 12.00 -1.89
N LYS A 83 -1.71 12.92 -1.87
CA LYS A 83 -1.48 14.38 -1.90
C LYS A 83 -0.55 14.88 -0.78
N HIS A 84 -0.60 14.23 0.37
CA HIS A 84 0.13 14.62 1.58
C HIS A 84 1.25 13.64 1.94
N HIS A 85 1.49 12.60 1.13
CA HIS A 85 2.48 11.57 1.41
C HIS A 85 3.90 12.17 1.40
N PRO A 86 4.77 11.87 2.39
CA PRO A 86 6.10 12.48 2.48
C PRO A 86 6.95 12.34 1.20
N PHE A 87 6.91 11.17 0.55
CA PHE A 87 7.63 10.91 -0.72
C PHE A 87 7.04 11.62 -1.95
N VAL A 88 5.84 12.19 -1.83
CA VAL A 88 5.23 13.06 -2.87
C VAL A 88 5.58 14.52 -2.61
N LEU A 89 5.70 14.91 -1.33
CA LEU A 89 6.12 16.25 -0.92
C LEU A 89 7.62 16.48 -1.15
N ASN A 90 8.45 15.45 -0.95
CA ASN A 90 9.89 15.47 -1.20
C ASN A 90 10.29 14.23 -2.05
N PRO A 91 10.01 14.25 -3.37
CA PRO A 91 10.26 13.11 -4.23
C PRO A 91 11.73 12.97 -4.61
N PHE A 92 12.27 11.76 -4.45
CA PHE A 92 13.51 11.32 -5.05
C PHE A 92 13.31 9.92 -5.65
N ILE A 93 13.82 9.71 -6.87
CA ILE A 93 13.82 8.44 -7.59
C ILE A 93 15.26 8.16 -8.00
N GLN A 94 15.74 6.95 -7.77
CA GLN A 94 17.06 6.49 -8.25
C GLN A 94 17.15 6.67 -9.78
N PRO A 95 18.11 7.46 -10.30
CA PRO A 95 18.31 7.59 -11.74
C PRO A 95 18.77 6.27 -12.37
N ASP A 96 18.34 6.00 -13.61
CA ASP A 96 18.85 4.83 -14.35
C ASP A 96 20.33 5.01 -14.71
N SER A 97 21.09 3.91 -14.63
CA SER A 97 22.53 3.85 -14.93
C SER A 97 22.81 4.31 -16.36
N GLY A 98 23.34 5.54 -16.52
CA GLY A 98 23.57 6.16 -17.82
C GLY A 98 22.86 7.51 -18.04
N SER A 99 22.19 8.06 -17.03
CA SER A 99 21.55 9.40 -17.05
C SER A 99 22.52 10.59 -17.25
N GLY A 100 23.83 10.34 -17.37
CA GLY A 100 24.85 11.34 -17.69
C GLY A 100 24.83 11.80 -19.16
N SER A 101 24.37 13.03 -19.38
CA SER A 101 24.70 13.86 -20.56
C SER A 101 24.37 13.30 -21.97
N ALA A 102 23.26 12.59 -22.14
CA ALA A 102 22.67 12.38 -23.46
C ALA A 102 21.23 12.91 -23.51
N SER A 103 21.04 14.06 -24.18
CA SER A 103 19.74 14.45 -24.71
C SER A 103 19.40 13.54 -25.89
N GLN A 104 19.05 12.29 -25.61
CA GLN A 104 18.30 11.48 -26.55
C GLN A 104 16.95 12.16 -26.73
N ASP A 105 16.71 12.68 -27.94
CA ASP A 105 15.37 13.11 -28.34
C ASP A 105 14.42 11.92 -28.12
N LEU A 106 13.48 12.11 -27.19
CA LEU A 106 12.45 11.13 -26.91
C LEU A 106 11.57 11.05 -28.16
N ASN A 107 11.73 9.98 -28.94
CA ASN A 107 10.84 9.68 -30.05
C ASN A 107 9.45 9.37 -29.46
N GLU A 108 8.59 10.38 -29.43
CA GLU A 108 7.29 10.34 -28.76
C GLU A 108 6.38 9.26 -29.36
N ASP A 109 6.40 9.10 -30.69
CA ASP A 109 5.62 8.08 -31.40
C ASP A 109 6.06 6.66 -31.01
N LYS A 110 7.37 6.42 -30.91
CA LYS A 110 7.90 5.13 -30.43
C LYS A 110 7.51 4.89 -28.97
N LEU A 111 7.63 5.90 -28.10
CA LEU A 111 7.27 5.79 -26.69
C LEU A 111 5.79 5.41 -26.52
N LYS A 112 4.89 6.05 -27.28
CA LYS A 112 3.46 5.70 -27.28
C LYS A 112 3.22 4.28 -27.75
N ALA A 113 3.83 3.87 -28.86
CA ALA A 113 3.73 2.50 -29.37
C ALA A 113 4.27 1.44 -28.38
N ASP A 114 5.33 1.75 -27.63
CA ASP A 114 5.86 0.88 -26.57
C ASP A 114 4.90 0.82 -25.35
N ILE A 115 4.23 1.94 -25.00
CA ILE A 115 3.20 2.00 -23.94
C ILE A 115 1.94 1.20 -24.32
N ASP A 116 1.34 1.48 -25.49
CA ASP A 116 0.15 0.76 -25.99
C ASP A 116 0.40 -0.75 -26.07
N LYS A 117 1.54 -1.16 -26.62
CA LYS A 117 1.95 -2.57 -26.67
C LYS A 117 2.01 -3.21 -25.28
N ASP A 118 2.45 -2.49 -24.26
CA ASP A 118 2.52 -2.98 -22.89
C ASP A 118 1.14 -2.99 -22.19
N LEU A 119 0.28 -2.02 -22.46
CA LEU A 119 -1.11 -1.99 -22.02
C LEU A 119 -1.93 -3.13 -22.66
N SER A 120 -1.74 -3.38 -23.95
CA SER A 120 -2.35 -4.49 -24.70
C SER A 120 -2.03 -5.88 -24.12
N LYS A 121 -0.90 -6.05 -23.40
CA LYS A 121 -0.61 -7.30 -22.66
C LYS A 121 -1.62 -7.59 -21.55
N TYR A 122 -2.31 -6.58 -21.02
CA TYR A 122 -3.38 -6.75 -20.04
C TYR A 122 -4.57 -7.47 -20.66
N LEU A 123 -5.06 -6.95 -21.80
CA LEU A 123 -6.18 -7.55 -22.53
C LEU A 123 -5.86 -8.99 -22.95
N GLN A 124 -4.67 -9.24 -23.48
CA GLN A 124 -4.21 -10.59 -23.82
C GLN A 124 -4.29 -11.56 -22.63
N ARG A 125 -3.91 -11.13 -21.42
CA ARG A 125 -4.00 -11.96 -20.20
C ARG A 125 -5.43 -12.29 -19.79
N LEU A 126 -6.36 -11.35 -19.96
CA LEU A 126 -7.78 -11.61 -19.72
C LEU A 126 -8.33 -12.63 -20.75
N SER A 127 -7.96 -12.49 -22.03
CA SER A 127 -8.36 -13.45 -23.08
C SER A 127 -7.84 -14.88 -22.87
N PHE A 128 -6.71 -15.08 -22.16
CA PHE A 128 -6.26 -16.42 -21.74
C PHE A 128 -7.07 -17.01 -20.58
N SER A 129 -7.87 -16.19 -19.88
CA SER A 129 -8.65 -16.59 -18.70
C SER A 129 -10.11 -16.86 -19.03
N GLY A 130 -10.59 -16.46 -20.21
CA GLY A 130 -11.91 -16.73 -20.77
C GLY A 130 -12.14 -15.95 -22.07
N PRO A 131 -13.21 -16.25 -22.84
CA PRO A 131 -13.57 -15.49 -24.03
C PRO A 131 -14.11 -14.11 -23.64
N VAL A 132 -13.20 -13.13 -23.50
CA VAL A 132 -13.56 -11.73 -23.31
C VAL A 132 -14.17 -11.19 -24.59
N ASP A 133 -15.40 -10.68 -24.51
CA ASP A 133 -16.06 -10.07 -25.65
C ASP A 133 -15.62 -8.61 -25.81
N LEU A 134 -14.48 -8.46 -26.47
CA LEU A 134 -13.87 -7.17 -26.81
C LEU A 134 -14.76 -6.28 -27.69
N SER A 135 -15.86 -6.80 -28.25
CA SER A 135 -16.73 -6.05 -29.16
C SER A 135 -17.78 -5.20 -28.44
N ASN A 136 -18.34 -5.67 -27.33
CA ASN A 136 -19.55 -5.10 -26.73
C ASN A 136 -19.33 -4.03 -25.63
N ASN A 137 -18.10 -3.82 -25.16
CA ASN A 137 -17.74 -2.73 -24.22
C ASN A 137 -16.59 -1.85 -24.75
N SER A 138 -16.44 -1.76 -26.09
CA SER A 138 -15.21 -1.25 -26.71
C SER A 138 -14.89 0.22 -26.41
N GLU A 139 -15.90 1.08 -26.23
CA GLU A 139 -15.70 2.54 -26.09
C GLU A 139 -15.19 2.91 -24.71
N VAL A 140 -15.94 2.60 -23.63
CA VAL A 140 -15.49 2.83 -22.24
C VAL A 140 -14.14 2.14 -21.96
N GLY A 141 -13.91 0.96 -22.55
CA GLY A 141 -12.61 0.29 -22.50
C GLY A 141 -11.51 1.13 -23.15
N LYS A 142 -11.69 1.59 -24.40
CA LYS A 142 -10.73 2.46 -25.09
C LYS A 142 -10.48 3.75 -24.34
N ASP A 143 -11.53 4.45 -23.90
CA ASP A 143 -11.39 5.70 -23.14
C ASP A 143 -10.51 5.51 -21.89
N ILE A 144 -10.68 4.39 -21.18
CA ILE A 144 -9.80 4.00 -20.07
C ILE A 144 -8.35 3.80 -20.55
N PHE A 145 -8.13 3.03 -21.62
CA PHE A 145 -6.78 2.74 -22.12
C PHE A 145 -6.07 3.99 -22.67
N ASP A 146 -6.78 4.89 -23.34
CA ASP A 146 -6.28 6.18 -23.85
C ASP A 146 -5.86 7.11 -22.70
N ILE A 147 -6.68 7.21 -21.64
CA ILE A 147 -6.34 7.97 -20.42
C ILE A 147 -5.11 7.38 -19.72
N LEU A 148 -4.98 6.04 -19.70
CA LEU A 148 -3.82 5.35 -19.15
C LEU A 148 -2.55 5.64 -19.98
N GLU A 149 -2.61 5.54 -21.31
CA GLU A 149 -1.49 5.87 -22.20
C GLU A 149 -1.01 7.31 -21.98
N ASP A 150 -1.91 8.28 -22.05
CA ASP A 150 -1.60 9.70 -21.86
C ASP A 150 -1.00 9.97 -20.46
N SER A 151 -1.52 9.31 -19.42
CA SER A 151 -1.00 9.45 -18.06
C SER A 151 0.42 8.92 -17.90
N ILE A 152 0.72 7.75 -18.49
CA ILE A 152 2.08 7.16 -18.51
C ILE A 152 3.02 8.03 -19.34
N PHE A 153 2.56 8.47 -20.53
CA PHE A 153 3.32 9.31 -21.44
C PHE A 153 3.70 10.65 -20.79
N ARG A 154 2.76 11.34 -20.14
CA ARG A 154 3.03 12.58 -19.38
C ARG A 154 4.00 12.36 -18.23
N PHE A 155 3.86 11.27 -17.48
CA PHE A 155 4.82 10.94 -16.42
C PHE A 155 6.23 10.76 -16.98
N VAL A 156 6.40 9.97 -18.05
CA VAL A 156 7.70 9.77 -18.72
C VAL A 156 8.22 11.07 -19.33
N LYS A 157 7.37 11.94 -19.87
CA LYS A 157 7.79 13.25 -20.40
C LYS A 157 8.30 14.19 -19.31
N LYS A 158 7.73 14.10 -18.09
CA LYS A 158 8.13 14.89 -16.92
C LYS A 158 9.38 14.33 -16.22
N TRP A 159 9.42 13.02 -15.98
CA TRP A 159 10.45 12.33 -15.19
C TRP A 159 11.52 11.59 -16.02
N GLY A 160 11.39 11.58 -17.35
CA GLY A 160 12.24 10.86 -18.33
C GLY A 160 13.73 11.23 -18.37
N LYS A 161 14.11 12.31 -17.67
CA LYS A 161 15.51 12.67 -17.41
C LYS A 161 16.14 11.83 -16.29
N ILE A 162 15.32 11.37 -15.34
CA ILE A 162 15.73 10.59 -14.17
C ILE A 162 15.49 9.10 -14.43
N ILE A 163 14.26 8.73 -14.78
CA ILE A 163 13.84 7.34 -15.01
C ILE A 163 13.31 7.15 -16.44
N LYS A 164 13.83 6.15 -17.16
CA LYS A 164 13.39 5.81 -18.52
C LYS A 164 12.10 4.99 -18.49
N TYR A 165 11.40 4.96 -19.62
CA TYR A 165 10.21 4.13 -19.74
C TYR A 165 10.56 2.65 -19.52
N ASN A 166 9.70 1.97 -18.76
CA ASN A 166 9.75 0.55 -18.49
C ASN A 166 8.31 0.03 -18.44
N GLN A 167 8.06 -1.18 -18.97
CA GLN A 167 6.73 -1.82 -18.95
C GLN A 167 6.06 -1.83 -17.56
N ALA A 168 6.83 -1.78 -16.47
CA ALA A 168 6.31 -1.70 -15.11
C ALA A 168 5.49 -0.43 -14.82
N LEU A 169 5.80 0.70 -15.47
CA LEU A 169 5.02 1.93 -15.36
C LEU A 169 3.57 1.71 -15.83
N SER A 170 3.39 0.93 -16.90
CA SER A 170 2.07 0.52 -17.42
C SER A 170 1.37 -0.45 -16.47
N TRP A 171 2.09 -1.39 -15.83
CA TRP A 171 1.52 -2.25 -14.78
C TRP A 171 1.09 -1.49 -13.52
N ILE A 172 1.76 -0.39 -13.17
CA ILE A 172 1.32 0.51 -12.08
C ILE A 172 0.03 1.24 -12.47
N ALA A 173 -0.07 1.73 -13.72
CA ALA A 173 -1.26 2.41 -14.22
C ALA A 173 -2.48 1.47 -14.24
N LEU A 174 -2.33 0.28 -14.81
CA LEU A 174 -3.33 -0.79 -14.77
C LEU A 174 -3.72 -1.13 -13.33
N GLY A 175 -2.73 -1.25 -12.44
CA GLY A 175 -2.94 -1.56 -11.04
C GLY A 175 -3.70 -0.49 -10.24
N LEU A 176 -3.61 0.77 -10.65
CA LEU A 176 -4.41 1.90 -10.14
C LEU A 176 -5.81 1.92 -10.73
N ALA A 177 -5.95 1.68 -12.04
CA ALA A 177 -7.23 1.65 -12.75
C ALA A 177 -8.18 0.52 -12.31
N GLU A 178 -7.67 -0.48 -11.57
CA GLU A 178 -8.48 -1.49 -10.87
C GLU A 178 -9.19 -0.95 -9.60
N TRP A 179 -8.84 0.27 -9.14
CA TRP A 179 -9.30 0.87 -7.87
C TRP A 179 -9.75 2.33 -7.98
N PHE A 180 -9.14 3.11 -8.86
CA PHE A 180 -9.45 4.52 -9.11
C PHE A 180 -9.99 4.66 -10.55
N PRO A 181 -11.25 5.10 -10.74
CA PRO A 181 -11.85 5.26 -12.06
C PRO A 181 -11.04 6.22 -12.96
N PRO A 182 -10.58 5.78 -14.15
CA PRO A 182 -9.83 6.65 -15.05
C PRO A 182 -10.68 7.75 -15.68
N ILE A 183 -11.94 7.43 -16.00
CA ILE A 183 -12.91 8.38 -16.54
C ILE A 183 -13.53 9.18 -15.36
N PRO A 184 -13.40 10.52 -15.33
CA PRO A 184 -13.94 11.34 -14.24
C PRO A 184 -15.45 11.15 -14.01
N HIS A 185 -15.87 11.24 -12.74
CA HIS A 185 -17.27 11.10 -12.31
C HIS A 185 -17.95 9.78 -12.70
N THR A 186 -17.16 8.71 -12.88
CA THR A 186 -17.68 7.35 -13.11
C THR A 186 -17.21 6.39 -12.00
N HIS A 187 -17.84 5.22 -11.94
CA HIS A 187 -17.42 4.07 -11.13
C HIS A 187 -16.72 2.98 -11.96
N TRP A 188 -16.35 3.28 -13.21
CA TRP A 188 -15.81 2.30 -14.15
C TRP A 188 -14.33 2.04 -13.87
N VAL A 189 -14.02 0.80 -13.50
CA VAL A 189 -12.67 0.33 -13.16
C VAL A 189 -12.34 -0.95 -13.91
N LEU A 190 -11.05 -1.25 -14.04
CA LEU A 190 -10.59 -2.52 -14.61
C LEU A 190 -10.92 -3.69 -13.67
N VAL A 191 -11.30 -4.83 -14.26
CA VAL A 191 -11.73 -6.04 -13.51
C VAL A 191 -10.63 -6.67 -12.65
N GLY A 192 -9.37 -6.52 -13.06
CA GLY A 192 -8.25 -7.26 -12.50
C GLY A 192 -8.11 -8.67 -13.06
N ARG A 193 -6.91 -9.22 -12.94
CA ARG A 193 -6.51 -10.50 -13.54
C ARG A 193 -7.18 -11.76 -12.96
N ASP A 194 -7.97 -11.64 -11.89
CA ASP A 194 -8.35 -12.77 -11.02
C ASP A 194 -9.84 -13.17 -11.07
N LEU A 195 -10.67 -12.49 -11.89
CA LEU A 195 -12.12 -12.72 -11.95
C LEU A 195 -12.55 -13.42 -13.24
N LYS A 196 -12.86 -14.72 -13.13
CA LYS A 196 -13.26 -15.61 -14.24
C LYS A 196 -14.68 -15.36 -14.79
N TYR A 197 -15.45 -14.45 -14.20
CA TYR A 197 -16.89 -14.30 -14.41
C TYR A 197 -17.28 -13.04 -15.21
N HIS A 198 -16.32 -12.21 -15.62
CA HIS A 198 -16.59 -11.03 -16.43
C HIS A 198 -16.25 -11.26 -17.90
N ASN A 199 -17.24 -11.05 -18.78
CA ASN A 199 -17.04 -11.03 -20.23
C ASN A 199 -16.40 -9.72 -20.74
N SER A 200 -16.06 -8.80 -19.82
CA SER A 200 -15.56 -7.44 -20.07
C SER A 200 -14.25 -7.22 -19.30
N CYS A 201 -13.40 -6.32 -19.78
CA CYS A 201 -12.24 -5.83 -19.02
C CYS A 201 -12.58 -4.69 -18.03
N VAL A 202 -13.80 -4.13 -18.11
CA VAL A 202 -14.32 -3.05 -17.27
C VAL A 202 -15.52 -3.54 -16.46
N LYS A 203 -15.65 -3.07 -15.21
CA LYS A 203 -16.80 -3.29 -14.33
C LYS A 203 -17.09 -2.07 -13.43
N ASN A 204 -18.20 -2.09 -12.71
CA ASN A 204 -18.46 -1.10 -11.66
C ASN A 204 -17.68 -1.49 -10.39
N LEU A 205 -17.04 -0.50 -9.75
CA LEU A 205 -16.25 -0.66 -8.52
C LEU A 205 -17.04 -1.29 -7.37
N PHE A 206 -18.35 -1.07 -7.32
CA PHE A 206 -19.23 -1.51 -6.22
C PHE A 206 -19.80 -2.93 -6.39
N ASP A 207 -19.72 -3.52 -7.59
CA ASP A 207 -20.34 -4.83 -7.91
C ASP A 207 -19.87 -5.97 -6.97
N ASP A 208 -18.61 -5.91 -6.53
CA ASP A 208 -18.00 -6.89 -5.60
C ASP A 208 -18.52 -6.75 -4.16
N TYR A 209 -19.21 -5.65 -3.83
CA TYR A 209 -19.50 -5.19 -2.46
C TYR A 209 -20.98 -4.87 -2.22
N THR A 210 -21.86 -5.07 -3.22
CA THR A 210 -23.30 -4.80 -3.16
C THR A 210 -23.97 -5.35 -1.90
N ASN A 211 -23.63 -6.57 -1.48
CA ASN A 211 -24.19 -7.20 -0.29
C ASN A 211 -23.81 -6.46 1.01
N TYR A 212 -22.63 -5.83 1.10
CA TYR A 212 -22.30 -4.95 2.24
C TYR A 212 -22.99 -3.58 2.10
N ILE A 213 -23.00 -3.02 0.89
CA ILE A 213 -23.55 -1.69 0.59
C ILE A 213 -25.07 -1.62 0.85
N HIS A 214 -25.83 -2.63 0.42
CA HIS A 214 -27.29 -2.68 0.61
C HIS A 214 -27.71 -2.94 2.07
N ASN A 215 -26.83 -3.49 2.91
CA ASN A 215 -27.10 -3.78 4.31
C ASN A 215 -26.76 -2.60 5.25
N ILE A 216 -26.27 -1.47 4.72
CA ILE A 216 -26.01 -0.24 5.49
C ILE A 216 -26.91 0.87 4.95
N ASP A 217 -27.83 1.35 5.79
CA ASP A 217 -28.83 2.35 5.42
C ASP A 217 -28.21 3.61 4.81
N GLY A 218 -28.61 3.93 3.57
CA GLY A 218 -28.18 5.12 2.84
C GLY A 218 -26.76 5.09 2.27
N LEU A 219 -26.00 4.00 2.44
CA LEU A 219 -24.62 3.91 1.94
C LEU A 219 -24.53 4.00 0.41
N ASP A 220 -25.46 3.37 -0.31
CA ASP A 220 -25.50 3.41 -1.78
C ASP A 220 -25.60 4.84 -2.32
N ASN A 221 -26.55 5.63 -1.79
CA ASN A 221 -26.71 7.05 -2.11
C ASN A 221 -25.42 7.84 -1.80
N TYR A 222 -24.84 7.64 -0.61
CA TYR A 222 -23.60 8.31 -0.22
C TYR A 222 -22.44 8.00 -1.19
N LEU A 223 -22.30 6.75 -1.65
CA LEU A 223 -21.28 6.37 -2.62
C LEU A 223 -21.53 7.01 -3.99
N HIS A 224 -22.79 7.08 -4.43
CA HIS A 224 -23.17 7.75 -5.68
C HIS A 224 -22.88 9.27 -5.66
N ASP A 225 -23.22 9.95 -4.56
CA ASP A 225 -22.88 11.36 -4.36
C ASP A 225 -21.35 11.56 -4.34
N LEU A 226 -20.61 10.68 -3.66
CA LEU A 226 -19.15 10.75 -3.51
C LEU A 226 -18.37 10.61 -4.83
N ILE A 227 -18.94 9.97 -5.86
CA ILE A 227 -18.34 9.91 -7.21
C ILE A 227 -18.38 11.28 -7.89
N SER A 228 -19.47 12.02 -7.68
CA SER A 228 -19.75 13.30 -8.34
C SER A 228 -19.13 14.49 -7.62
N ASP A 229 -18.86 14.36 -6.31
CA ASP A 229 -18.26 15.39 -5.46
C ASP A 229 -16.84 15.81 -5.94
N GLU A 230 -16.70 17.03 -6.45
CA GLU A 230 -15.38 17.64 -6.76
C GLU A 230 -14.73 18.36 -5.56
N GLU A 231 -15.51 18.71 -4.53
CA GLU A 231 -15.03 19.50 -3.40
C GLU A 231 -14.03 18.74 -2.53
N ILE A 232 -14.26 17.44 -2.31
CA ILE A 232 -13.43 16.53 -1.53
C ILE A 232 -12.08 16.31 -2.23
N ASN A 233 -12.11 15.99 -3.52
CA ASN A 233 -10.91 15.78 -4.34
C ASN A 233 -11.21 15.97 -5.83
N ASN A 234 -10.41 16.81 -6.49
CA ASN A 234 -10.47 17.12 -7.91
C ASN A 234 -9.28 16.58 -8.73
N MET A 235 -8.46 15.67 -8.18
CA MET A 235 -7.40 15.02 -8.95
C MET A 235 -7.97 14.05 -9.99
N ASN A 236 -7.50 14.18 -11.23
CA ASN A 236 -7.73 13.22 -12.30
C ASN A 236 -6.79 12.00 -12.20
N PHE A 237 -6.96 11.01 -13.08
CA PHE A 237 -6.14 9.80 -13.11
C PHE A 237 -4.63 10.08 -13.21
N HIS A 238 -4.20 10.99 -14.09
CA HIS A 238 -2.80 11.38 -14.23
C HIS A 238 -2.20 11.91 -12.92
N ASP A 239 -2.94 12.77 -12.22
CA ASP A 239 -2.50 13.39 -10.97
C ASP A 239 -2.32 12.37 -9.83
N VAL A 240 -3.19 11.35 -9.78
CA VAL A 240 -3.09 10.25 -8.80
C VAL A 240 -1.99 9.27 -9.22
N TYR A 241 -1.89 8.96 -10.52
CA TYR A 241 -0.88 8.08 -11.09
C TYR A 241 0.54 8.60 -10.86
N GLU A 242 0.81 9.89 -11.14
CA GLU A 242 2.12 10.46 -10.86
C GLU A 242 2.50 10.27 -9.39
N ARG A 243 1.61 10.66 -8.46
CA ARG A 243 1.86 10.58 -7.02
C ARG A 243 2.07 9.15 -6.55
N LEU A 244 1.28 8.22 -7.07
CA LEU A 244 1.46 6.79 -6.84
C LEU A 244 2.87 6.33 -7.24
N VAL A 245 3.32 6.64 -8.47
CA VAL A 245 4.65 6.25 -8.95
C VAL A 245 5.76 6.88 -8.10
N LEU A 246 5.61 8.13 -7.65
CA LEU A 246 6.56 8.79 -6.73
C LEU A 246 6.69 8.06 -5.39
N VAL A 247 5.60 7.51 -4.84
CA VAL A 247 5.66 6.68 -3.63
C VAL A 247 6.29 5.32 -3.92
N LEU A 248 5.82 4.60 -4.94
CA LEU A 248 6.28 3.24 -5.20
C LEU A 248 7.76 3.17 -5.58
N LEU A 249 8.30 4.19 -6.25
CA LEU A 249 9.69 4.23 -6.72
C LEU A 249 10.63 5.08 -5.86
N HIS A 250 10.19 5.48 -4.66
CA HIS A 250 11.01 6.31 -3.79
C HIS A 250 12.33 5.62 -3.40
N THR A 251 13.39 6.42 -3.31
CA THR A 251 14.73 6.05 -2.85
C THR A 251 15.28 7.23 -2.05
N PRO A 252 16.06 7.05 -0.98
CA PRO A 252 16.70 8.18 -0.30
C PRO A 252 17.80 8.79 -1.19
N GLU A 253 17.92 10.12 -1.13
CA GLU A 253 18.93 10.86 -1.90
C GLU A 253 20.37 10.52 -1.45
N ASP A 254 20.59 10.36 -0.15
CA ASP A 254 21.94 10.24 0.42
C ASP A 254 22.60 8.88 0.09
N SER A 255 21.85 7.77 0.10
CA SER A 255 22.37 6.46 -0.35
C SER A 255 22.89 6.47 -1.80
N TYR A 256 22.39 7.37 -2.66
CA TYR A 256 22.90 7.49 -4.02
C TYR A 256 24.25 8.22 -4.06
N LYS A 257 24.44 9.25 -3.23
CA LYS A 257 25.68 10.03 -3.16
C LYS A 257 26.83 9.19 -2.60
N ASP A 258 26.58 8.42 -1.54
CA ASP A 258 27.61 7.60 -0.90
C ASP A 258 28.16 6.49 -1.82
N LYS A 259 27.32 5.92 -2.69
CA LYS A 259 27.75 4.93 -3.69
C LYS A 259 28.72 5.45 -4.75
N ILE A 260 28.72 6.76 -5.03
CA ILE A 260 29.69 7.38 -5.95
C ILE A 260 31.09 7.40 -5.30
N ILE A 261 31.16 7.37 -3.96
CA ILE A 261 32.38 7.57 -3.17
C ILE A 261 32.94 6.24 -2.65
N SER A 262 32.10 5.25 -2.31
CA SER A 262 32.54 3.92 -1.89
C SER A 262 31.53 2.80 -2.18
N PRO A 263 31.88 1.76 -2.96
CA PRO A 263 31.06 0.56 -3.11
C PRO A 263 31.35 -0.44 -1.98
N SER A 264 30.65 -0.35 -0.85
CA SER A 264 30.91 -1.22 0.31
C SER A 264 29.66 -1.62 1.08
N THR A 265 29.55 -2.92 1.36
CA THR A 265 28.81 -3.59 2.47
C THR A 265 27.47 -2.99 2.94
N ILE A 266 26.39 -3.78 2.81
CA ILE A 266 25.03 -3.49 3.30
C ILE A 266 25.05 -2.81 4.68
N ASN A 267 24.67 -1.53 4.74
CA ASN A 267 24.54 -0.83 6.00
C ASN A 267 23.21 -1.18 6.68
N LYS A 268 23.20 -2.32 7.39
CA LYS A 268 22.05 -2.86 8.12
C LYS A 268 21.42 -1.90 9.16
N LYS A 269 22.09 -0.79 9.48
CA LYS A 269 21.68 0.18 10.51
C LYS A 269 20.89 1.34 9.92
N ILE A 270 21.40 1.94 8.85
CA ILE A 270 20.72 3.08 8.20
C ILE A 270 19.61 2.58 7.26
N LEU A 271 19.80 1.43 6.62
CA LEU A 271 18.86 0.90 5.62
C LEU A 271 17.41 0.76 6.14
N PRO A 272 17.13 0.23 7.37
CA PRO A 272 15.77 0.16 7.90
C PRO A 272 15.05 1.51 8.07
N ILE A 273 15.80 2.61 8.15
CA ILE A 273 15.31 3.96 8.44
C ILE A 273 15.20 4.79 7.15
N ASN A 274 16.15 4.64 6.22
CA ASN A 274 16.18 5.42 4.98
C ASN A 274 15.68 4.67 3.73
N GLY A 275 15.45 3.36 3.80
CA GLY A 275 14.97 2.53 2.68
C GLY A 275 16.03 2.10 1.67
N GLY A 276 17.08 2.89 1.48
CA GLY A 276 18.18 2.64 0.54
C GLY A 276 17.77 2.44 -0.92
N THR A 277 18.74 2.08 -1.76
CA THR A 277 18.52 1.80 -3.19
C THR A 277 17.97 0.39 -3.43
N ILE A 278 17.49 0.10 -4.65
CA ILE A 278 16.96 -1.24 -4.96
C ILE A 278 18.00 -2.37 -4.78
N GLU A 279 19.27 -2.11 -5.08
CA GLU A 279 20.33 -3.12 -4.89
C GLU A 279 20.61 -3.37 -3.40
N GLU A 280 20.47 -2.35 -2.55
CA GLU A 280 20.60 -2.48 -1.09
C GLU A 280 19.41 -3.26 -0.51
N ARG A 281 18.18 -2.92 -0.92
CA ARG A 281 16.95 -3.63 -0.56
C ARG A 281 17.00 -5.11 -0.92
N VAL A 282 17.46 -5.44 -2.13
CA VAL A 282 17.61 -6.84 -2.57
C VAL A 282 18.71 -7.56 -1.77
N SER A 283 19.85 -6.92 -1.57
CA SER A 283 20.94 -7.50 -0.79
C SER A 283 20.50 -7.77 0.66
N PHE A 284 19.72 -6.87 1.24
CA PHE A 284 19.14 -7.01 2.58
C PHE A 284 18.02 -8.06 2.63
N PHE A 285 17.17 -8.15 1.62
CA PHE A 285 16.20 -9.24 1.47
C PHE A 285 16.90 -10.61 1.46
N ILE A 286 17.97 -10.78 0.67
CA ILE A 286 18.75 -12.04 0.63
C ILE A 286 19.40 -12.32 2.00
N TYR A 287 19.89 -11.29 2.69
CA TYR A 287 20.44 -11.41 4.03
C TYR A 287 19.40 -11.88 5.05
N CYS A 288 18.23 -11.23 5.10
CA CYS A 288 17.14 -11.59 6.00
C CYS A 288 16.52 -12.95 5.66
N LEU A 289 16.42 -13.33 4.37
CA LEU A 289 15.98 -14.66 3.93
C LEU A 289 16.86 -15.76 4.55
N ARG A 290 18.18 -15.66 4.36
CA ARG A 290 19.17 -16.59 4.92
C ARG A 290 19.10 -16.71 6.44
N LYS A 291 18.77 -15.62 7.14
CA LYS A 291 18.76 -15.57 8.61
C LYS A 291 17.43 -16.03 9.23
N LEU A 292 16.31 -15.77 8.55
CA LEU A 292 14.96 -15.99 9.11
C LEU A 292 14.31 -17.29 8.64
N LEU A 293 14.62 -17.70 7.40
CA LEU A 293 14.11 -18.89 6.69
C LEU A 293 15.30 -19.67 6.08
N PRO A 294 16.24 -20.17 6.90
CA PRO A 294 17.48 -20.77 6.41
C PRO A 294 17.26 -22.02 5.55
N GLU A 295 16.22 -22.82 5.84
CA GLU A 295 15.84 -24.01 5.09
C GLU A 295 15.45 -23.66 3.65
N LEU A 296 14.45 -22.78 3.48
CA LEU A 296 14.05 -22.25 2.19
C LEU A 296 15.20 -21.53 1.46
N SER A 297 16.08 -20.86 2.21
CA SER A 297 17.25 -20.20 1.63
C SER A 297 18.31 -21.18 1.11
N SER A 298 18.50 -22.34 1.74
CA SER A 298 19.38 -23.40 1.21
C SER A 298 18.80 -23.94 -0.09
N TYR A 299 17.51 -24.24 -0.08
CA TYR A 299 16.82 -24.77 -1.26
C TYR A 299 16.84 -23.78 -2.44
N PHE A 300 16.62 -22.49 -2.20
CA PHE A 300 16.77 -21.46 -3.24
C PHE A 300 18.21 -21.31 -3.77
N GLN A 301 19.22 -21.69 -2.99
CA GLN A 301 20.62 -21.72 -3.44
C GLN A 301 20.91 -22.96 -4.29
N GLU A 302 20.34 -24.11 -3.91
CA GLU A 302 20.38 -25.39 -4.64
C GLU A 302 19.67 -25.27 -6.00
N GLU A 303 18.42 -24.79 -6.03
CA GLU A 303 17.61 -24.50 -7.25
C GLU A 303 18.03 -23.20 -7.97
N HIS A 304 19.12 -22.55 -7.52
CA HIS A 304 19.70 -21.34 -8.10
C HIS A 304 18.73 -20.16 -8.37
N ILE A 305 17.72 -19.95 -7.52
CA ILE A 305 16.62 -18.97 -7.65
C ILE A 305 17.04 -17.51 -7.48
N LEU A 306 18.21 -17.25 -6.88
CA LEU A 306 18.71 -15.90 -6.53
C LEU A 306 20.18 -15.68 -6.94
N ASN A 307 20.69 -16.46 -7.89
CA ASN A 307 22.11 -16.48 -8.25
C ASN A 307 22.49 -15.53 -9.41
N LYS A 308 21.53 -14.89 -10.09
CA LYS A 308 21.80 -14.00 -11.24
C LYS A 308 20.98 -12.71 -11.17
N PHE A 309 21.13 -11.97 -10.08
CA PHE A 309 20.52 -10.65 -9.94
C PHE A 309 20.87 -9.74 -11.14
N GLY A 310 19.86 -9.15 -11.77
CA GLY A 310 20.02 -8.34 -12.99
C GLY A 310 19.94 -9.09 -14.32
N SER A 311 19.78 -10.43 -14.31
CA SER A 311 19.37 -11.20 -15.49
C SER A 311 17.85 -11.36 -15.56
N HIS A 312 17.31 -11.65 -16.74
CA HIS A 312 15.86 -11.85 -16.97
C HIS A 312 15.21 -12.96 -16.12
N ASP A 313 16.03 -13.88 -15.61
CA ASP A 313 15.65 -15.08 -14.87
C ASP A 313 15.08 -14.78 -13.47
N ASP A 314 15.65 -13.79 -12.77
CA ASP A 314 15.34 -13.48 -11.36
C ASP A 314 14.47 -12.20 -11.23
N GLU A 315 13.79 -11.78 -12.31
CA GLU A 315 12.96 -10.57 -12.37
C GLU A 315 11.84 -10.53 -11.31
N TRP A 316 11.38 -11.68 -10.80
CA TRP A 316 10.27 -11.75 -9.84
C TRP A 316 10.53 -10.87 -8.60
N LEU A 317 11.75 -10.85 -8.07
CA LEU A 317 12.08 -10.08 -6.87
C LEU A 317 12.06 -8.58 -7.13
N ILE A 318 12.43 -8.15 -8.35
CA ILE A 318 12.29 -6.76 -8.80
C ILE A 318 10.81 -6.37 -8.91
N TRP A 319 9.94 -7.26 -9.40
CA TRP A 319 8.49 -7.03 -9.41
C TRP A 319 7.89 -6.88 -8.01
N TRP A 320 8.44 -7.55 -7.00
CA TRP A 320 8.00 -7.43 -5.62
C TRP A 320 8.56 -6.16 -4.94
N LEU A 321 9.87 -5.93 -4.97
CA LEU A 321 10.54 -4.87 -4.19
C LEU A 321 10.70 -3.52 -4.89
N LYS A 322 10.96 -3.47 -6.20
CA LYS A 322 11.04 -2.18 -6.95
C LYS A 322 9.64 -1.72 -7.37
N TRP A 323 8.86 -2.64 -7.92
CA TRP A 323 7.56 -2.32 -8.53
C TRP A 323 6.36 -2.62 -7.62
N CYS A 324 6.61 -2.83 -6.32
CA CYS A 324 5.61 -2.98 -5.25
C CYS A 324 4.45 -3.93 -5.61
N GLY A 325 4.79 -5.07 -6.23
CA GLY A 325 3.87 -6.12 -6.63
C GLY A 325 2.94 -5.81 -7.81
N SER A 326 3.07 -4.66 -8.47
CA SER A 326 2.16 -4.11 -9.51
C SER A 326 1.58 -5.15 -10.48
N LYS A 327 2.44 -6.03 -11.03
CA LYS A 327 2.11 -7.05 -12.02
C LYS A 327 1.79 -8.44 -11.45
N VAL A 328 2.24 -8.73 -10.22
CA VAL A 328 2.42 -10.11 -9.71
C VAL A 328 1.56 -10.46 -8.51
N TRP A 329 1.05 -9.47 -7.77
CA TRP A 329 0.04 -9.67 -6.73
C TRP A 329 -1.37 -9.48 -7.27
N SER A 330 -2.36 -10.03 -6.56
CA SER A 330 -3.76 -9.90 -6.93
C SER A 330 -4.26 -8.47 -6.78
N ARG A 331 -5.43 -8.16 -7.37
CA ARG A 331 -6.09 -6.86 -7.18
C ARG A 331 -6.23 -6.49 -5.70
N LEU A 332 -6.70 -7.44 -4.89
CA LEU A 332 -6.95 -7.27 -3.45
C LEU A 332 -5.66 -7.18 -2.64
N ASP A 333 -4.73 -8.12 -2.86
CA ASP A 333 -3.50 -8.18 -2.07
C ASP A 333 -2.64 -6.94 -2.32
N ARG A 334 -2.52 -6.53 -3.59
CA ARG A 334 -1.84 -5.30 -3.98
C ARG A 334 -2.51 -4.07 -3.38
N GLY A 335 -3.85 -4.00 -3.41
CA GLY A 335 -4.61 -2.91 -2.79
C GLY A 335 -4.31 -2.76 -1.30
N ARG A 336 -4.28 -3.87 -0.53
CA ARG A 336 -3.97 -3.84 0.90
C ARG A 336 -2.52 -3.48 1.22
N ILE A 337 -1.56 -3.95 0.43
CA ILE A 337 -0.15 -3.52 0.58
C ILE A 337 0.03 -2.06 0.18
N TRP A 338 -0.68 -1.57 -0.83
CA TRP A 338 -0.67 -0.16 -1.20
C TRP A 338 -1.29 0.73 -0.11
N ASP A 339 -2.36 0.28 0.57
CA ASP A 339 -2.87 0.97 1.78
C ASP A 339 -1.80 1.09 2.88
N LEU A 340 -1.00 0.03 3.11
CA LEU A 340 0.11 0.02 4.08
C LEU A 340 1.21 1.02 3.72
N LEU A 341 1.59 1.08 2.44
CA LEU A 341 2.60 2.01 1.90
C LEU A 341 2.10 3.46 1.97
N PHE A 342 0.87 3.76 1.52
CA PHE A 342 0.35 5.13 1.48
C PHE A 342 0.00 5.66 2.87
N GLY A 343 -0.35 4.77 3.82
CA GLY A 343 -0.56 5.15 5.21
C GLY A 343 0.70 5.56 5.97
N TRP A 344 1.90 5.45 5.36
CA TRP A 344 3.17 5.76 6.01
C TRP A 344 3.26 7.21 6.47
N ARG A 345 3.63 7.41 7.75
CA ARG A 345 3.62 8.71 8.39
C ARG A 345 4.65 8.81 9.52
N MET A 346 5.45 9.86 9.48
CA MET A 346 6.42 10.18 10.53
C MET A 346 5.79 11.07 11.60
N GLN A 347 6.14 10.84 12.87
CA GLN A 347 5.76 11.74 13.95
C GLN A 347 6.49 13.09 13.79
N ASN A 348 5.76 14.20 13.94
CA ASN A 348 6.39 15.50 14.06
C ASN A 348 6.87 15.66 15.52
N LYS A 349 8.19 15.58 15.75
CA LYS A 349 8.81 15.71 17.07
C LYS A 349 8.42 16.98 17.86
N LYS A 350 7.87 18.01 17.21
CA LYS A 350 7.37 19.24 17.86
C LYS A 350 5.95 19.11 18.42
N LYS A 351 5.29 17.95 18.31
CA LYS A 351 3.88 17.74 18.65
C LYS A 351 3.72 16.52 19.54
N SER A 352 3.02 16.72 20.66
CA SER A 352 2.75 15.67 21.64
C SER A 352 1.67 14.69 21.15
N ASN A 353 1.41 13.64 21.92
CA ASN A 353 0.44 12.61 21.56
C ASN A 353 -1.00 13.17 21.61
N GLU A 354 -1.29 14.00 22.62
CA GLU A 354 -2.59 14.62 22.85
C GLU A 354 -3.00 15.50 21.66
N TYR A 355 -2.05 16.24 21.08
CA TYR A 355 -2.30 17.01 19.84
C TYR A 355 -2.82 16.13 18.71
N TYR A 356 -2.28 14.92 18.58
CA TYR A 356 -2.68 13.99 17.53
C TYR A 356 -3.99 13.27 17.85
N MET A 357 -4.25 12.97 19.13
CA MET A 357 -5.53 12.42 19.61
C MET A 357 -6.68 13.41 19.36
N GLU A 358 -6.49 14.67 19.77
CA GLU A 358 -7.44 15.77 19.53
C GLU A 358 -7.64 15.99 18.03
N LYS A 359 -6.57 16.14 17.25
CA LYS A 359 -6.66 16.40 15.80
C LYS A 359 -7.25 15.25 14.97
N MET A 360 -7.19 14.02 15.45
CA MET A 360 -7.81 12.87 14.80
C MET A 360 -9.13 12.46 15.44
N GLU A 361 -9.59 13.15 16.50
CA GLU A 361 -10.83 12.83 17.21
C GLU A 361 -10.88 11.34 17.66
N LEU A 362 -9.71 10.79 18.03
CA LEU A 362 -9.56 9.36 18.36
C LEU A 362 -9.93 9.08 19.82
N THR A 363 -10.78 8.08 20.06
CA THR A 363 -10.96 7.49 21.38
C THR A 363 -10.01 6.30 21.59
N PRO A 364 -9.71 5.93 22.85
CA PRO A 364 -8.96 4.71 23.15
C PRO A 364 -9.62 3.44 22.58
N GLU A 365 -10.95 3.37 22.51
CA GLU A 365 -11.66 2.21 21.93
C GLU A 365 -11.44 2.09 20.42
N ILE A 366 -11.45 3.22 19.70
CA ILE A 366 -11.13 3.27 18.27
C ILE A 366 -9.68 2.83 18.03
N LEU A 367 -8.74 3.25 18.87
CA LEU A 367 -7.34 2.81 18.78
C LEU A 367 -7.19 1.29 18.96
N ASP A 368 -7.89 0.68 19.93
CA ASP A 368 -7.86 -0.78 20.12
C ASP A 368 -8.42 -1.53 18.90
N ARG A 369 -9.50 -1.02 18.29
CA ARG A 369 -10.10 -1.58 17.06
C ARG A 369 -9.20 -1.48 15.84
N LEU A 370 -8.42 -0.40 15.73
CA LEU A 370 -7.40 -0.25 14.70
C LEU A 370 -6.24 -1.22 14.90
N GLY A 371 -5.89 -1.51 16.16
CA GLY A 371 -4.84 -2.44 16.55
C GLY A 371 -3.44 -1.81 16.63
N PRO A 372 -2.46 -2.58 17.13
CA PRO A 372 -1.10 -2.10 17.37
C PRO A 372 -0.32 -1.90 16.05
N TYR A 373 0.70 -1.04 16.08
CA TYR A 373 1.61 -0.88 14.93
C TYR A 373 2.37 -2.16 14.61
N THR A 374 2.10 -2.78 13.47
CA THR A 374 2.69 -4.09 13.14
C THR A 374 4.21 -4.16 13.26
N PHE A 375 4.93 -3.11 12.85
CA PHE A 375 6.41 -3.05 12.85
C PHE A 375 7.01 -2.37 14.09
N TRP A 376 6.35 -2.49 15.25
CA TRP A 376 6.89 -1.99 16.52
C TRP A 376 8.25 -2.62 16.87
N SER A 377 9.15 -1.79 17.42
CA SER A 377 10.43 -2.20 18.03
C SER A 377 10.28 -2.32 19.54
N VAL A 378 10.99 -3.27 20.17
CA VAL A 378 11.02 -3.35 21.64
C VAL A 378 11.59 -2.05 22.21
N SER A 379 10.82 -1.38 23.05
CA SER A 379 11.19 -0.12 23.72
C SER A 379 10.35 -0.01 24.97
N ASP A 380 10.98 -0.18 26.13
CA ASP A 380 10.36 0.19 27.42
C ASP A 380 11.48 0.51 28.41
N GLU A 381 11.29 1.55 29.22
CA GLU A 381 12.31 2.13 30.11
C GLU A 381 12.86 1.14 31.15
N LYS A 382 12.11 0.06 31.42
CA LYS A 382 12.51 -1.03 32.32
C LYS A 382 13.75 -1.79 31.82
N ASP A 383 13.94 -1.87 30.50
CA ASP A 383 15.12 -2.52 29.91
C ASP A 383 16.33 -1.57 29.77
N GLU A 384 16.19 -0.28 30.07
CA GLU A 384 17.34 0.64 30.09
C GLU A 384 18.33 0.27 31.22
N VAL A 385 17.81 -0.29 32.32
CA VAL A 385 18.62 -0.90 33.40
C VAL A 385 19.35 -2.17 32.91
N MET A 386 18.70 -3.00 32.08
CA MET A 386 19.35 -4.13 31.41
C MET A 386 20.44 -3.65 30.45
N LEU A 387 20.13 -2.74 29.52
CA LEU A 387 21.07 -2.22 28.51
C LEU A 387 22.27 -1.45 29.11
N SER A 388 22.08 -0.74 30.22
CA SER A 388 23.16 -0.03 30.92
C SER A 388 24.13 -0.97 31.65
N THR A 389 23.67 -2.17 32.04
CA THR A 389 24.52 -3.21 32.63
C THR A 389 25.47 -3.82 31.57
N TYR A 390 25.08 -3.86 30.30
CA TYR A 390 25.93 -4.32 29.18
C TYR A 390 26.92 -3.25 28.73
N ARG A 391 28.01 -3.07 29.49
CA ARG A 391 29.11 -2.13 29.19
C ARG A 391 29.96 -2.51 27.97
N ARG A 392 29.50 -2.11 26.77
CA ARG A 392 30.33 -1.59 25.66
C ARG A 392 29.43 -0.88 24.65
N SER A 393 30.02 0.07 23.91
CA SER A 393 29.39 0.79 22.80
C SER A 393 29.37 -0.12 21.56
N SER A 394 28.21 -0.65 21.17
CA SER A 394 28.05 -1.51 20.00
C SER A 394 27.22 -0.82 18.91
N SER A 395 27.55 -1.13 17.64
CA SER A 395 26.98 -0.49 16.45
C SER A 395 25.44 -0.54 16.40
N PHE A 396 24.86 -1.56 17.02
CA PHE A 396 23.43 -1.83 17.02
C PHE A 396 22.65 -1.11 18.13
N LYS A 397 23.31 -0.71 19.23
CA LYS A 397 22.69 0.20 20.21
C LYS A 397 22.33 1.52 19.55
N ASP A 398 23.11 1.99 18.58
CA ASP A 398 22.80 3.20 17.81
C ASP A 398 21.54 3.05 16.96
N LEU A 399 21.27 1.88 16.36
CA LEU A 399 20.03 1.61 15.60
C LEU A 399 18.81 1.57 16.53
N ILE A 400 18.89 0.82 17.63
CA ILE A 400 17.80 0.79 18.63
C ILE A 400 17.59 2.18 19.21
N HIS A 401 18.66 2.92 19.50
CA HIS A 401 18.59 4.32 19.88
C HIS A 401 17.95 5.16 18.75
N GLU A 402 18.28 5.04 17.48
CA GLU A 402 17.64 5.84 16.43
C GLU A 402 16.14 5.53 16.25
N LEU A 403 15.76 4.25 16.39
CA LEU A 403 14.36 3.78 16.44
C LEU A 403 13.60 4.21 17.70
N ASN A 404 14.29 4.67 18.75
CA ASN A 404 13.69 5.02 20.04
C ASN A 404 13.79 6.53 20.33
N THR A 405 14.95 7.13 20.10
CA THR A 405 15.31 8.56 20.12
C THR A 405 14.69 9.35 18.94
N SER A 406 14.00 8.66 18.03
CA SER A 406 12.90 9.26 17.27
C SER A 406 11.81 9.86 18.18
N GLN A 407 11.71 9.43 19.45
CA GLN A 407 10.91 10.02 20.53
C GLN A 407 11.68 11.07 21.38
N SER A 408 13.02 11.16 21.34
CA SER A 408 13.81 11.92 22.33
C SER A 408 15.14 12.54 21.84
N SER A 409 15.16 13.30 20.74
CA SER A 409 16.29 14.21 20.46
C SER A 409 15.93 15.54 19.83
N SER A 410 16.43 16.60 20.47
CA SER A 410 16.51 17.97 19.98
C SER A 410 17.82 18.21 19.22
N SER A 411 17.74 19.00 18.14
CA SER A 411 18.80 19.81 17.52
C SER A 411 20.28 19.38 17.68
N ASN A 412 20.91 18.98 16.57
CA ASN A 412 21.80 19.89 15.82
C ASN A 412 22.24 19.29 14.47
N SER A 413 22.23 20.14 13.43
CA SER A 413 22.69 19.80 12.08
C SER A 413 24.21 19.96 11.94
N PRO A 414 24.94 19.04 11.28
CA PRO A 414 26.33 19.28 10.92
C PRO A 414 26.44 19.90 9.51
N THR A 415 26.43 21.23 9.43
CA THR A 415 26.83 21.94 8.20
C THR A 415 28.35 22.08 8.10
N SER A 416 28.92 21.56 7.01
CA SER A 416 30.17 21.94 6.32
C SER A 416 31.34 22.57 7.11
N THR A 417 32.50 21.92 7.01
CA THR A 417 33.83 22.36 7.45
C THR A 417 34.35 23.65 6.79
N SER A 418 35.04 24.49 7.58
CA SER A 418 36.32 25.15 7.23
C SER A 418 37.00 25.78 8.47
N PRO A 419 38.33 26.03 8.47
CA PRO A 419 39.14 25.98 9.71
C PRO A 419 39.71 27.31 10.24
N SER A 420 40.39 27.20 11.41
CA SER A 420 41.35 28.12 12.07
C SER A 420 40.81 29.47 12.61
N ASN A 421 41.01 29.87 13.88
CA ASN A 421 42.28 29.99 14.62
C ASN A 421 42.10 30.18 16.16
N SER A 422 43.13 29.78 16.91
CA SER A 422 43.67 30.29 18.20
C SER A 422 42.80 30.96 19.29
N LEU A 423 42.97 30.43 20.53
CA LEU A 423 43.15 31.14 21.82
C LEU A 423 42.12 32.21 22.26
N ASP A 424 41.43 31.98 23.39
CA ASP A 424 41.83 32.63 24.65
C ASP A 424 41.25 31.96 25.93
N ASN A 425 41.80 32.34 27.10
CA ASN A 425 41.44 31.82 28.43
C ASN A 425 40.29 32.61 29.10
N SER A 426 39.41 31.92 29.86
CA SER A 426 39.29 32.10 31.34
C SER A 426 38.04 31.41 31.94
N PRO A 427 38.08 30.96 33.21
CA PRO A 427 36.95 30.32 33.89
C PRO A 427 36.15 31.28 34.79
N CYS A 428 34.87 30.98 35.05
CA CYS A 428 34.11 31.64 36.11
C CYS A 428 33.17 30.66 36.86
N HIS A 429 33.47 30.48 38.15
CA HIS A 429 32.64 29.85 39.17
C HIS A 429 31.35 30.65 39.44
N TYR A 430 30.25 29.94 39.71
CA TYR A 430 29.25 30.13 40.80
C TYR A 430 28.32 28.89 40.74
N GLY A 431 27.79 28.27 41.80
CA GLY A 431 27.94 28.49 43.24
C GLY A 431 26.57 28.40 43.94
N PHE A 432 26.39 27.41 44.85
CA PHE A 432 25.21 27.18 45.72
C PHE A 432 23.92 26.67 45.01
N GLU A 433 23.03 25.89 45.64
CA GLU A 433 22.97 25.34 47.02
C GLU A 433 22.31 23.94 47.06
N SER A 434 22.30 23.29 48.23
CA SER A 434 21.82 21.91 48.44
C SER A 434 20.84 21.83 49.61
N GLU A 435 19.72 21.13 49.45
CA GLU A 435 18.91 20.62 50.57
C GLU A 435 18.61 19.12 50.41
N GLN A 436 18.59 18.40 51.54
CA GLN A 436 18.38 16.95 51.65
C GLN A 436 17.25 16.65 52.65
N GLY A 437 16.51 15.56 52.42
CA GLY A 437 15.55 14.96 53.35
C GLY A 437 14.08 15.07 52.87
N ALA A 438 13.23 14.06 52.99
CA ALA A 438 13.35 12.74 53.64
C ALA A 438 12.42 11.70 52.93
N PRO A 439 12.54 10.38 53.20
CA PRO A 439 11.83 9.36 52.42
C PRO A 439 10.40 9.10 52.93
N ILE A 440 9.48 8.76 52.03
CA ILE A 440 8.16 8.21 52.34
C ILE A 440 7.97 6.92 51.52
N MET A 441 7.45 5.89 52.18
CA MET A 441 7.34 4.52 51.67
C MET A 441 5.91 4.22 51.18
N ASP A 442 5.81 3.30 50.22
CA ASP A 442 4.64 2.89 49.44
C ASP A 442 3.29 2.77 50.17
N THR A 443 2.19 3.02 49.45
CA THR A 443 1.21 1.96 49.08
C THR A 443 -0.03 2.49 48.31
N SER A 444 -0.16 2.14 47.03
CA SER A 444 -1.47 1.89 46.39
C SER A 444 -1.35 1.20 45.02
N SER A 445 -1.60 -0.11 45.04
CA SER A 445 -2.23 -0.92 43.98
C SER A 445 -2.05 -0.50 42.51
N SER A 446 -1.20 -1.27 41.84
CA SER A 446 -1.12 -1.44 40.39
C SER A 446 -2.47 -1.52 39.64
N SER A 447 -2.70 -0.54 38.77
CA SER A 447 -3.20 -0.82 37.42
C SER A 447 -2.22 -0.19 36.43
N SER A 448 -1.53 -1.02 35.65
CA SER A 448 -0.68 -0.53 34.56
C SER A 448 -1.58 -0.08 33.42
N LEU A 449 -2.03 1.17 33.48
CA LEU A 449 -2.60 1.85 32.32
C LEU A 449 -1.54 1.84 31.23
N VAL A 450 -1.74 1.01 30.21
CA VAL A 450 -0.95 1.09 28.98
C VAL A 450 -1.31 2.43 28.35
N GLU A 451 -0.35 3.35 28.34
CA GLU A 451 -0.55 4.68 27.76
C GLU A 451 -0.86 4.52 26.27
N THR A 452 -2.11 4.80 25.88
CA THR A 452 -2.66 4.50 24.55
C THR A 452 -2.10 5.46 23.51
N SER A 453 -0.86 5.19 23.11
CA SER A 453 -0.09 6.04 22.22
C SER A 453 -0.45 5.84 20.75
N ILE A 454 -0.61 6.94 20.02
CA ILE A 454 -0.88 6.89 18.58
C ILE A 454 0.31 6.26 17.83
N PRO A 455 0.10 5.20 17.02
CA PRO A 455 1.19 4.49 16.36
C PRO A 455 1.75 5.23 15.12
N PHE A 456 3.03 5.60 15.14
CA PHE A 456 3.75 6.21 14.01
C PHE A 456 4.74 5.24 13.35
N SER A 457 5.08 5.50 12.08
CA SER A 457 6.11 4.73 11.37
C SER A 457 7.48 4.94 12.03
N LYS A 458 8.22 3.84 12.26
CA LYS A 458 9.65 3.87 12.63
C LYS A 458 10.56 3.42 11.49
N LEU A 459 10.06 2.57 10.59
CA LEU A 459 10.79 2.01 9.46
C LEU A 459 10.39 2.67 8.16
N ASP A 460 11.29 2.66 7.18
CA ASP A 460 10.97 2.98 5.78
C ASP A 460 9.98 1.95 5.19
N PRO A 461 8.95 2.38 4.43
CA PRO A 461 7.89 1.49 3.98
C PRO A 461 8.37 0.47 2.93
N HIS A 462 9.46 0.74 2.21
CA HIS A 462 10.07 -0.24 1.31
C HIS A 462 10.91 -1.28 2.04
N VAL A 463 11.32 -1.03 3.29
CA VAL A 463 11.90 -2.07 4.16
C VAL A 463 10.80 -2.89 4.81
N GLU A 464 9.68 -2.29 5.22
CA GLU A 464 8.50 -3.06 5.64
C GLU A 464 8.05 -4.04 4.54
N LEU A 465 8.13 -3.62 3.28
CA LEU A 465 7.86 -4.45 2.10
C LEU A 465 8.80 -5.67 1.95
N ILE A 466 10.06 -5.58 2.41
CA ILE A 466 11.00 -6.71 2.43
C ILE A 466 10.50 -7.78 3.40
N PHE A 467 10.03 -7.39 4.59
CA PHE A 467 9.48 -8.34 5.56
C PHE A 467 8.12 -8.91 5.12
N VAL A 468 7.29 -8.13 4.42
CA VAL A 468 6.08 -8.63 3.75
C VAL A 468 6.42 -9.69 2.69
N ALA A 469 7.46 -9.45 1.88
CA ALA A 469 7.94 -10.43 0.90
C ALA A 469 8.42 -11.73 1.58
N LEU A 470 9.13 -11.63 2.70
CA LEU A 470 9.59 -12.80 3.48
C LEU A 470 8.42 -13.55 4.12
N ALA A 471 7.42 -12.85 4.67
CA ALA A 471 6.20 -13.45 5.21
C ALA A 471 5.37 -14.17 4.12
N LEU A 472 5.29 -13.59 2.91
CA LEU A 472 4.69 -14.25 1.75
C LEU A 472 5.40 -15.55 1.40
N LEU A 473 6.74 -15.56 1.36
CA LEU A 473 7.52 -16.77 1.13
C LEU A 473 7.30 -17.82 2.22
N LYS A 474 7.41 -17.45 3.51
CA LYS A 474 7.12 -18.33 4.65
C LYS A 474 5.73 -18.97 4.55
N SER A 475 4.71 -18.21 4.17
CA SER A 475 3.33 -18.72 4.00
C SER A 475 3.16 -19.76 2.89
N LYS A 476 4.17 -19.92 2.02
CA LYS A 476 4.22 -20.85 0.88
C LYS A 476 5.42 -21.80 0.95
N GLU A 477 6.18 -21.81 2.03
CA GLU A 477 7.45 -22.53 2.17
C GLU A 477 7.33 -24.00 1.75
N ASN A 478 6.40 -24.76 2.36
CA ASN A 478 6.15 -26.16 2.01
C ASN A 478 5.84 -26.36 0.51
N THR A 479 5.10 -25.45 -0.12
CA THR A 479 4.82 -25.53 -1.57
C THR A 479 6.06 -25.20 -2.39
N LEU A 480 6.86 -24.21 -1.98
CA LEU A 480 8.06 -23.83 -2.70
C LEU A 480 9.15 -24.92 -2.65
N MET A 481 9.22 -25.67 -1.55
CA MET A 481 10.13 -26.81 -1.35
C MET A 481 9.76 -28.06 -2.18
N GLU A 482 8.59 -28.07 -2.84
CA GLU A 482 8.10 -29.18 -3.69
C GLU A 482 8.27 -28.90 -5.19
N LEU A 483 8.66 -27.67 -5.58
CA LEU A 483 8.68 -27.18 -6.96
C LEU A 483 10.11 -27.04 -7.49
N ASP A 484 10.31 -27.33 -8.79
CA ASP A 484 11.62 -27.14 -9.43
C ASP A 484 11.97 -25.66 -9.68
N GLN A 485 13.23 -25.38 -10.08
CA GLN A 485 13.70 -24.05 -10.46
C GLN A 485 12.73 -23.24 -11.37
N HIS A 486 12.16 -23.87 -12.40
CA HIS A 486 11.26 -23.21 -13.34
C HIS A 486 9.89 -22.95 -12.72
N GLU A 487 9.35 -23.93 -12.02
CA GLU A 487 8.07 -23.86 -11.33
C GLU A 487 8.08 -22.80 -10.22
N ILE A 488 9.15 -22.73 -9.40
CA ILE A 488 9.33 -21.66 -8.40
C ILE A 488 9.29 -20.28 -9.07
N ARG A 489 10.08 -20.07 -10.13
CA ARG A 489 10.12 -18.78 -10.86
C ARG A 489 8.77 -18.42 -11.46
N GLN A 490 8.05 -19.39 -12.00
CA GLN A 490 6.70 -19.22 -12.53
C GLN A 490 5.69 -18.87 -11.42
N PHE A 491 5.76 -19.56 -10.28
CA PHE A 491 4.90 -19.36 -9.11
C PHE A 491 5.11 -17.98 -8.47
N LEU A 492 6.35 -17.57 -8.23
CA LEU A 492 6.68 -16.26 -7.66
C LEU A 492 6.37 -15.09 -8.62
N SER A 493 6.38 -15.36 -9.93
CA SER A 493 5.92 -14.42 -10.96
C SER A 493 4.39 -14.33 -11.09
N ARG A 494 3.64 -15.28 -10.51
CA ARG A 494 2.18 -15.37 -10.59
C ARG A 494 1.58 -15.98 -9.31
N LEU A 495 1.70 -15.28 -8.18
CA LEU A 495 1.14 -15.77 -6.92
C LEU A 495 -0.38 -16.01 -7.04
N PRO A 496 -0.90 -17.21 -6.66
CA PRO A 496 -2.32 -17.49 -6.70
C PRO A 496 -3.08 -16.73 -5.60
N THR A 497 -4.29 -16.27 -5.94
CA THR A 497 -5.15 -15.46 -5.07
C THR A 497 -5.70 -16.27 -3.90
N LYS A 498 -5.18 -16.03 -2.68
CA LYS A 498 -5.75 -16.63 -1.46
C LYS A 498 -6.80 -15.74 -0.79
N SER A 499 -6.77 -14.42 -1.01
CA SER A 499 -7.68 -13.44 -0.39
C SER A 499 -9.16 -13.62 -0.70
N LEU A 500 -9.53 -14.33 -1.78
CA LEU A 500 -10.93 -14.70 -2.06
C LEU A 500 -11.17 -16.22 -2.17
N SER A 501 -10.11 -17.05 -2.26
CA SER A 501 -10.27 -18.49 -2.50
C SER A 501 -10.67 -19.30 -1.25
N LEU A 502 -10.79 -18.66 -0.09
CA LEU A 502 -11.23 -19.35 1.14
C LEU A 502 -12.71 -19.77 1.07
N SER A 503 -13.55 -19.06 0.29
CA SER A 503 -14.97 -19.40 0.11
C SER A 503 -15.17 -20.66 -0.75
N ALA A 504 -14.40 -20.80 -1.84
CA ALA A 504 -14.53 -21.89 -2.80
C ALA A 504 -14.25 -23.30 -2.24
N LYS A 505 -13.59 -23.40 -1.08
CA LYS A 505 -13.26 -24.69 -0.44
C LYS A 505 -14.24 -25.10 0.68
N TYR A 506 -15.18 -24.24 1.06
CA TYR A 506 -16.15 -24.49 2.14
C TYR A 506 -17.63 -24.41 1.72
N GLY A 507 -17.93 -24.08 0.47
CA GLY A 507 -19.30 -24.07 -0.08
C GLY A 507 -20.02 -25.44 -0.16
N SER A 508 -19.57 -26.45 0.59
CA SER A 508 -20.19 -27.78 0.69
C SER A 508 -20.58 -28.18 2.11
N LEU A 509 -20.48 -27.28 3.11
CA LEU A 509 -20.87 -27.56 4.49
C LEU A 509 -21.71 -26.41 5.06
N ILE A 510 -22.94 -26.78 5.48
CA ILE A 510 -23.99 -25.97 6.13
C ILE A 510 -24.82 -25.10 5.15
N PRO A 511 -25.94 -25.65 4.65
CA PRO A 511 -27.21 -24.93 4.63
C PRO A 511 -27.94 -25.15 5.96
N ASP A 512 -28.24 -24.08 6.68
CA ASP A 512 -29.38 -24.09 7.60
C ASP A 512 -30.26 -22.87 7.28
N ASN A 513 -31.55 -23.14 7.07
CA ASN A 513 -32.54 -22.12 6.76
C ASN A 513 -32.78 -21.27 8.01
N ASP A 514 -32.24 -20.05 8.04
CA ASP A 514 -33.02 -18.89 8.50
C ASP A 514 -32.35 -17.56 8.10
N GLY A 515 -33.13 -16.69 7.45
CA GLY A 515 -32.65 -15.43 6.86
C GLY A 515 -32.38 -14.33 7.88
N LYS A 516 -31.36 -14.50 8.74
CA LYS A 516 -30.79 -13.44 9.59
C LYS A 516 -29.27 -13.55 9.69
N ILE A 517 -28.56 -12.86 8.79
CA ILE A 517 -27.13 -12.57 8.96
C ILE A 517 -26.96 -11.08 9.32
N ILE A 518 -27.38 -10.74 10.53
CA ILE A 518 -26.78 -9.65 11.30
C ILE A 518 -26.31 -10.28 12.61
N SER A 519 -25.06 -10.75 12.61
CA SER A 519 -24.41 -11.26 13.81
C SER A 519 -23.58 -10.13 14.42
N ASN A 520 -24.15 -9.44 15.40
CA ASN A 520 -23.31 -8.90 16.47
C ASN A 520 -22.71 -10.09 17.23
N ASP A 521 -21.41 -10.00 17.50
CA ASP A 521 -20.63 -10.80 18.45
C ASP A 521 -20.64 -12.34 18.30
N SER A 522 -19.53 -12.86 17.77
CA SER A 522 -18.92 -14.07 18.34
C SER A 522 -17.44 -13.79 18.62
N VAL A 523 -17.04 -13.94 19.88
CA VAL A 523 -15.87 -13.26 20.48
C VAL A 523 -14.51 -13.76 19.97
N ASP A 524 -14.42 -14.95 19.37
CA ASP A 524 -13.15 -15.60 19.01
C ASP A 524 -12.96 -15.92 17.51
N ASN A 525 -13.81 -15.41 16.61
CA ASN A 525 -13.66 -15.60 15.16
C ASN A 525 -13.43 -14.28 14.41
N ARG A 526 -12.41 -13.52 14.84
CA ARG A 526 -11.80 -12.49 13.98
C ARG A 526 -11.21 -13.20 12.75
N LYS A 527 -11.97 -13.24 11.66
CA LYS A 527 -11.55 -13.85 10.39
C LYS A 527 -10.57 -12.90 9.69
N ILE A 528 -9.35 -12.80 10.24
CA ILE A 528 -8.29 -11.91 9.76
C ILE A 528 -8.02 -12.23 8.28
N ASP A 529 -8.04 -11.20 7.44
CA ASP A 529 -7.81 -11.37 6.00
C ASP A 529 -6.43 -11.97 5.73
N PHE A 530 -6.30 -12.72 4.63
CA PHE A 530 -5.05 -13.41 4.29
C PHE A 530 -3.84 -12.45 4.33
N MET A 531 -3.99 -11.24 3.78
CA MET A 531 -2.91 -10.26 3.77
C MET A 531 -2.67 -9.56 5.10
N ASP A 532 -3.66 -9.42 5.97
CA ASP A 532 -3.42 -8.91 7.33
C ASP A 532 -2.62 -9.91 8.16
N ASN A 533 -2.86 -11.22 7.99
CA ASN A 533 -2.01 -12.26 8.59
C ASN A 533 -0.56 -12.18 8.06
N ILE A 534 -0.37 -11.95 6.76
CA ILE A 534 0.96 -11.76 6.15
C ILE A 534 1.65 -10.49 6.68
N ILE A 535 0.92 -9.38 6.83
CA ILE A 535 1.46 -8.14 7.39
C ILE A 535 1.86 -8.36 8.86
N ASN A 536 1.01 -8.99 9.66
CA ASN A 536 1.31 -9.30 11.07
C ASN A 536 2.54 -10.22 11.21
N GLU A 537 2.64 -11.28 10.41
CA GLU A 537 3.83 -12.14 10.34
C GLU A 537 5.08 -11.36 9.88
N ALA A 538 4.96 -10.39 8.97
CA ALA A 538 6.07 -9.51 8.60
C ALA A 538 6.59 -8.69 9.79
N GLY A 539 5.69 -8.23 10.67
CA GLY A 539 6.04 -7.59 11.94
C GLY A 539 6.81 -8.52 12.88
N GLU A 540 6.41 -9.80 12.98
CA GLU A 540 7.13 -10.80 13.78
C GLU A 540 8.49 -11.16 13.16
N LEU A 541 8.59 -11.27 11.84
CA LEU A 541 9.87 -11.49 11.14
C LEU A 541 10.83 -10.32 11.33
N TRP A 542 10.33 -9.08 11.33
CA TRP A 542 11.08 -7.89 11.70
C TRP A 542 11.61 -7.99 13.14
N ARG A 543 10.75 -8.28 14.13
CA ARG A 543 11.16 -8.47 15.54
C ARG A 543 12.17 -9.59 15.72
N LYS A 544 11.96 -10.75 15.08
CA LYS A 544 12.87 -11.90 15.10
C LYS A 544 14.24 -11.55 14.51
N TRP A 545 14.26 -10.79 13.41
CA TRP A 545 15.51 -10.32 12.81
C TRP A 545 16.25 -9.35 13.75
N LEU A 546 15.55 -8.33 14.23
CA LEU A 546 16.09 -7.31 15.13
C LEU A 546 16.70 -7.96 16.39
N TRP A 547 15.96 -8.87 17.03
CA TRP A 547 16.43 -9.63 18.20
C TRP A 547 17.64 -10.53 17.88
N SER A 548 17.68 -11.13 16.69
CA SER A 548 18.81 -11.96 16.28
C SER A 548 20.08 -11.13 16.04
N GLU A 549 19.99 -9.94 15.45
CA GLU A 549 21.15 -9.03 15.40
C GLU A 549 21.59 -8.60 16.81
N MET A 550 20.66 -8.35 17.76
CA MET A 550 21.00 -8.02 19.16
C MET A 550 21.75 -9.14 19.91
N ILE A 551 21.59 -10.39 19.48
CA ILE A 551 22.33 -11.53 20.05
C ILE A 551 23.68 -11.68 19.38
N ASP A 552 23.76 -11.58 18.06
CA ASP A 552 25.00 -11.79 17.30
C ASP A 552 26.04 -10.66 17.50
N ASP A 553 25.61 -9.48 17.96
CA ASP A 553 26.47 -8.34 18.34
C ASP A 553 27.11 -8.49 19.76
N LYS A 554 26.91 -9.62 20.46
CA LYS A 554 27.45 -9.92 21.81
C LYS A 554 28.74 -10.74 21.80
#